data_AF-A0A814QU53-F1
#
_entry.id   AF-A0A814QU53-F1
#
_cell.length_a   1.000
_cell.length_b   1.000
_cell.length_c   1.000
_cell.angle_alpha   90.00
_cell.angle_beta   90.00
_cell.angle_gamma   90.00
#
_symmetry.space_group_name_H-M   'P 1'
#
loop_
_entity.id
_entity.type
_entity.pdbx_description
1 polymer ?
#
loop_
_entity_poly.entity_id
_entity_poly.type
_entity_poly.pdbx_seq_one_letter_code
_entity_poly.pdbx_strand_id
1 'polypeptide(L)'
;MGSSWFVVLLFIVFVINIESQLIHKLQDKIKKVATQNLGVDVARFDHEEMMLFPNLGFQRKEGDWRLNLHGWRFQTSKRNKFLSESSSSAGQRLARLLATSEQMVYYNDSFQRDRLKPFMVQDEKYEKIHIMIGKKHNYTAKTDGEGQFRTSFIIPNTDVQKLKQTSKNSQVITYKAVGDNADIWEGQVHLLERYGLSVISDIDDTIKISEVLDKVRLIANTFIHGFRVVTGMPEVYRGWQSRHNCSFHYLSAMPDQLYTVTKEFVDDHKFPDGTFHMRHFRWSSTSIYTFVHSVDTKMHKTNHLRYFVFNTLRSLVLVGDSGEHDPEIYGNVARMYPKRVILIFIRAVKGEKGDEQRFLTAFKDIPREKWMIFTDPIRDLPKDLLSKPTPVASKPTKNKVQSKPKPKG
;
A
#
# COMPACT_ATOMS: atom_id res chain seq x y z
N MET A 1 -33.36 -46.80 -4.02
CA MET A 1 -32.53 -45.58 -4.01
C MET A 1 -33.46 -44.41 -3.71
N GLY A 2 -33.38 -43.79 -2.53
CA GLY A 2 -34.30 -42.70 -2.17
C GLY A 2 -34.21 -42.14 -0.74
N SER A 3 -33.47 -42.80 0.17
CA SER A 3 -33.45 -42.42 1.59
C SER A 3 -32.20 -41.67 2.06
N SER A 4 -31.13 -41.58 1.25
CA SER A 4 -29.88 -40.94 1.68
C SER A 4 -29.82 -39.43 1.39
N TRP A 5 -30.49 -38.96 0.33
CA TRP A 5 -30.55 -37.52 -0.01
C TRP A 5 -31.42 -36.70 0.94
N PHE A 6 -32.48 -37.30 1.49
CA PHE A 6 -33.40 -36.60 2.38
C PHE A 6 -32.76 -36.28 3.74
N VAL A 7 -31.88 -37.16 4.24
CA VAL A 7 -31.15 -36.96 5.50
C VAL A 7 -30.06 -35.88 5.34
N VAL A 8 -29.38 -35.83 4.19
CA VAL A 8 -28.39 -34.77 3.91
C VAL A 8 -29.07 -33.41 3.75
N LEU A 9 -30.24 -33.34 3.10
CA LEU A 9 -31.00 -32.10 2.97
C LEU A 9 -31.53 -31.61 4.33
N LEU A 10 -32.03 -32.50 5.19
CA LEU A 10 -32.43 -32.17 6.56
C LEU A 10 -31.25 -31.71 7.42
N PHE A 11 -30.06 -32.30 7.25
CA PHE A 11 -28.86 -31.86 7.95
C PHE A 11 -28.38 -30.49 7.47
N ILE A 12 -28.43 -30.23 6.16
CA ILE A 12 -28.12 -28.91 5.58
C ILE A 12 -29.13 -27.87 6.04
N VAL A 13 -30.43 -28.16 6.01
CA VAL A 13 -31.48 -27.25 6.50
C VAL A 13 -31.36 -27.04 8.01
N PHE A 14 -31.02 -28.06 8.79
CA PHE A 14 -30.82 -27.95 10.24
C PHE A 14 -29.57 -27.13 10.59
N VAL A 15 -28.45 -27.31 9.87
CA VAL A 15 -27.23 -26.51 10.01
C VAL A 15 -27.48 -25.05 9.59
N ILE A 16 -28.19 -24.81 8.48
CA ILE A 16 -28.61 -23.46 8.05
C ILE A 16 -29.54 -22.81 9.07
N ASN A 17 -30.44 -23.58 9.71
CA ASN A 17 -31.40 -23.04 10.67
C ASN A 17 -30.76 -22.74 12.03
N ILE A 18 -29.77 -23.54 12.46
CA ILE A 18 -28.92 -23.24 13.63
C ILE A 18 -28.07 -22.00 13.38
N GLU A 19 -27.45 -21.87 12.19
CA GLU A 19 -26.75 -20.64 11.78
C GLU A 19 -27.71 -19.44 11.78
N SER A 20 -28.94 -19.57 11.29
CA SER A 20 -29.91 -18.46 11.27
C SER A 20 -30.29 -18.01 12.69
N GLN A 21 -30.50 -18.93 13.63
CA GLN A 21 -30.82 -18.59 15.01
C GLN A 21 -29.62 -18.03 15.78
N LEU A 22 -28.42 -18.52 15.51
CA LEU A 22 -27.18 -17.95 16.05
C LEU A 22 -26.95 -16.54 15.51
N ILE A 23 -27.14 -16.34 14.20
CA ILE A 23 -27.04 -15.05 13.50
C ILE A 23 -28.09 -14.07 14.05
N HIS A 24 -29.32 -14.49 14.29
CA HIS A 24 -30.35 -13.63 14.90
C HIS A 24 -30.03 -13.25 16.35
N LYS A 25 -29.56 -14.19 17.18
CA LYS A 25 -29.10 -13.89 18.54
C LYS A 25 -27.87 -12.98 18.56
N LEU A 26 -26.96 -13.16 17.60
CA LEU A 26 -25.78 -12.31 17.43
C LEU A 26 -26.18 -10.91 16.94
N GLN A 27 -27.12 -10.82 15.99
CA GLN A 27 -27.69 -9.57 15.51
C GLN A 27 -28.38 -8.79 16.63
N ASP A 28 -29.16 -9.44 17.49
CA ASP A 28 -29.80 -8.79 18.64
C ASP A 28 -28.79 -8.35 19.71
N LYS A 29 -27.70 -9.12 19.92
CA LYS A 29 -26.58 -8.73 20.79
C LYS A 29 -25.83 -7.53 20.21
N ILE A 30 -25.55 -7.54 18.91
CA ILE A 30 -24.94 -6.43 18.15
C ILE A 30 -25.84 -5.20 18.21
N LYS A 31 -27.17 -5.36 18.06
CA LYS A 31 -28.15 -4.28 18.15
C LYS A 31 -28.18 -3.69 19.56
N LYS A 32 -28.17 -4.51 20.61
CA LYS A 32 -28.09 -4.03 22.00
C LYS A 32 -26.79 -3.27 22.30
N VAL A 33 -25.65 -3.79 21.86
CA VAL A 33 -24.33 -3.17 22.09
C VAL A 33 -24.16 -1.88 21.27
N ALA A 34 -24.67 -1.86 20.04
CA ALA A 34 -24.65 -0.66 19.19
C ALA A 34 -25.60 0.43 19.72
N THR A 35 -26.78 0.08 20.23
CA THR A 35 -27.79 1.09 20.61
C THR A 35 -27.49 1.75 21.96
N GLN A 36 -26.80 1.09 22.89
CA GLN A 36 -26.66 1.57 24.27
C GLN A 36 -25.45 2.49 24.56
N ASN A 37 -24.45 2.57 23.67
CA ASN A 37 -23.17 3.26 23.96
C ASN A 37 -22.77 4.38 22.98
N LEU A 38 -23.67 4.85 22.10
CA LEU A 38 -23.35 5.78 21.01
C LEU A 38 -23.53 7.27 21.34
N GLY A 39 -23.33 7.70 22.58
CA GLY A 39 -23.39 9.11 22.99
C GLY A 39 -22.30 9.97 22.35
N VAL A 40 -22.51 10.38 21.10
CA VAL A 40 -21.64 11.30 20.34
C VAL A 40 -22.48 12.48 19.87
N ASP A 41 -22.06 13.69 20.23
CA ASP A 41 -22.61 14.94 19.72
C ASP A 41 -22.24 15.08 18.23
N VAL A 42 -23.25 14.95 17.37
CA VAL A 42 -23.13 14.82 15.90
C VAL A 42 -23.38 16.13 15.15
N ALA A 43 -23.33 17.28 15.83
CA ALA A 43 -23.62 18.58 15.23
C ALA A 43 -22.51 19.18 14.32
N ARG A 44 -21.51 18.41 13.85
CA ARG A 44 -20.32 18.96 13.14
C ARG A 44 -19.84 18.26 11.86
N PHE A 45 -20.58 17.33 11.27
CA PHE A 45 -20.12 16.63 10.07
C PHE A 45 -21.14 16.79 8.93
N ASP A 46 -21.00 17.89 8.20
CA ASP A 46 -21.71 18.17 6.93
C ASP A 46 -20.76 18.79 5.89
N HIS A 47 -19.60 18.15 5.72
CA HIS A 47 -18.54 18.64 4.83
C HIS A 47 -18.28 17.64 3.71
N GLU A 48 -18.31 18.14 2.48
CA GLU A 48 -17.70 17.42 1.37
C GLU A 48 -16.20 17.35 1.61
N GLU A 49 -15.60 16.22 1.27
CA GLU A 49 -14.16 16.01 1.44
C GLU A 49 -13.52 15.70 0.08
N MET A 50 -12.25 16.05 -0.06
CA MET A 50 -11.43 15.65 -1.17
C MET A 50 -10.12 15.10 -0.62
N MET A 51 -9.83 13.85 -0.96
CA MET A 51 -8.53 13.26 -0.72
C MET A 51 -7.65 13.50 -1.93
N LEU A 52 -6.57 14.25 -1.74
CA LEU A 52 -5.54 14.47 -2.76
C LEU A 52 -4.34 13.58 -2.46
N PHE A 53 -4.10 12.61 -3.34
CA PHE A 53 -2.97 11.70 -3.19
C PHE A 53 -1.65 12.44 -3.50
N PRO A 54 -0.51 11.99 -2.93
CA PRO A 54 0.78 12.59 -3.18
C PRO A 54 1.19 12.27 -4.61
N ASN A 55 1.07 13.29 -5.45
CA ASN A 55 1.09 13.17 -6.90
C ASN A 55 2.51 13.21 -7.44
N LEU A 56 2.71 12.75 -8.68
CA LEU A 56 4.04 12.69 -9.31
C LEU A 56 4.16 13.67 -10.47
N GLY A 57 5.24 14.44 -10.48
CA GLY A 57 5.67 15.23 -11.61
C GLY A 57 6.95 14.67 -12.21
N PHE A 58 6.95 14.31 -13.49
CA PHE A 58 8.13 13.79 -14.16
C PHE A 58 8.75 14.85 -15.06
N GLN A 59 10.06 15.05 -14.92
CA GLN A 59 10.81 15.85 -15.87
C GLN A 59 10.97 15.10 -17.20
N ARG A 60 10.50 15.73 -18.27
CA ARG A 60 10.60 15.20 -19.63
C ARG A 60 11.98 15.45 -20.24
N LYS A 61 12.24 14.82 -21.40
CA LYS A 61 13.50 15.00 -22.13
C LYS A 61 13.70 16.45 -22.58
N GLU A 62 12.63 17.16 -22.88
CA GLU A 62 12.63 18.56 -23.31
C GLU A 62 12.88 19.55 -22.16
N GLY A 63 12.92 19.07 -20.91
CA GLY A 63 13.11 19.87 -19.70
C GLY A 63 11.80 20.23 -18.99
N ASP A 64 10.69 20.28 -19.71
CA ASP A 64 9.36 20.54 -19.15
C ASP A 64 8.88 19.41 -18.24
N TRP A 65 7.91 19.72 -17.39
CA TRP A 65 7.39 18.80 -16.38
C TRP A 65 6.01 18.31 -16.76
N ARG A 66 5.80 17.00 -16.75
CA ARG A 66 4.47 16.41 -16.81
C ARG A 66 4.01 16.08 -15.39
N LEU A 67 3.01 16.80 -14.90
CA LEU A 67 2.40 16.58 -13.59
C LEU A 67 1.21 15.65 -13.74
N ASN A 68 1.19 14.57 -12.97
CA ASN A 68 0.11 13.59 -12.94
C ASN A 68 -0.62 13.70 -11.61
N LEU A 69 -1.87 14.13 -11.65
CA LEU A 69 -2.68 14.37 -10.47
C LEU A 69 -3.77 13.31 -10.34
N HIS A 70 -3.98 12.85 -9.12
CA HIS A 70 -5.01 11.93 -8.70
C HIS A 70 -5.65 12.46 -7.40
N GLY A 71 -6.98 12.47 -7.37
CA GLY A 71 -7.74 12.72 -6.15
C GLY A 71 -9.06 12.00 -6.15
N TRP A 72 -9.71 11.99 -5.00
CA TRP A 72 -10.99 11.33 -4.74
C TRP A 72 -11.93 12.29 -4.02
N ARG A 73 -13.14 12.43 -4.55
CA ARG A 73 -14.23 13.24 -3.99
C ARG A 73 -15.30 12.36 -3.39
N PHE A 74 -15.66 12.69 -2.16
CA PHE A 74 -16.67 11.96 -1.42
C PHE A 74 -17.35 12.85 -0.37
N GLN A 75 -18.53 12.41 0.07
CA GLN A 75 -19.28 13.01 1.16
C GLN A 75 -19.36 12.06 2.35
N THR A 76 -19.11 12.59 3.55
CA THR A 76 -19.19 11.85 4.81
C THR A 76 -20.62 11.79 5.38
N SER A 77 -21.54 12.65 4.91
CA SER A 77 -22.85 12.84 5.57
C SER A 77 -24.01 13.28 4.65
N LYS A 78 -24.36 12.55 3.59
CA LYS A 78 -25.73 12.73 3.06
C LYS A 78 -26.74 12.11 4.03
N ARG A 79 -27.28 12.96 4.91
CA ARG A 79 -28.47 12.70 5.74
C ARG A 79 -29.67 12.44 4.83
N ASN A 80 -29.84 11.20 4.38
CA ASN A 80 -31.19 10.71 4.13
C ASN A 80 -31.72 10.17 5.45
N LYS A 81 -32.86 10.72 5.91
CA LYS A 81 -33.66 10.30 7.08
C LYS A 81 -34.13 8.82 7.04
N PHE A 82 -33.52 7.99 6.21
CA PHE A 82 -33.69 6.54 6.05
C PHE A 82 -32.39 5.74 6.36
N LEU A 83 -31.35 6.42 6.83
CA LEU A 83 -30.05 5.85 7.20
C LEU A 83 -29.98 5.45 8.69
N SER A 84 -31.07 4.88 9.23
CA SER A 84 -30.99 3.96 10.37
C SER A 84 -30.93 2.49 9.93
N GLU A 85 -31.07 2.18 8.64
CA GLU A 85 -31.04 0.78 8.15
C GLU A 85 -30.26 0.56 6.83
N SER A 86 -29.77 1.61 6.17
CA SER A 86 -29.14 1.51 4.83
C SER A 86 -27.71 2.04 4.72
N SER A 87 -27.00 2.32 5.83
CA SER A 87 -25.56 2.63 5.81
C SER A 87 -24.85 1.52 5.03
N SER A 88 -24.19 1.89 3.93
CA SER A 88 -23.76 1.05 2.82
C SER A 88 -23.51 -0.43 3.16
N SER A 89 -24.03 -1.33 2.31
CA SER A 89 -23.80 -2.77 2.43
C SER A 89 -22.32 -3.13 2.62
N ALA A 90 -21.39 -2.29 2.17
CA ALA A 90 -19.95 -2.42 2.33
C ALA A 90 -19.47 -2.36 3.79
N GLY A 91 -19.76 -1.27 4.51
CA GLY A 91 -19.35 -1.09 5.90
C GLY A 91 -20.01 -2.12 6.83
N GLN A 92 -21.29 -2.41 6.59
CA GLN A 92 -21.99 -3.48 7.32
C GLN A 92 -21.45 -4.87 6.98
N ARG A 93 -21.08 -5.16 5.72
CA ARG A 93 -20.44 -6.43 5.35
C ARG A 93 -19.09 -6.55 6.03
N LEU A 94 -18.25 -5.51 5.98
CA LEU A 94 -16.95 -5.52 6.65
C LEU A 94 -17.09 -5.69 8.17
N ALA A 95 -17.98 -4.92 8.81
CA ALA A 95 -18.25 -5.05 10.24
C ALA A 95 -18.83 -6.43 10.61
N ARG A 96 -19.73 -7.00 9.81
CA ARG A 96 -20.25 -8.37 10.03
C ARG A 96 -19.15 -9.40 9.92
N LEU A 97 -18.23 -9.27 8.97
CA LEU A 97 -17.11 -10.20 8.83
C LEU A 97 -16.16 -10.13 10.01
N LEU A 98 -15.80 -8.89 10.39
CA LEU A 98 -15.02 -8.61 11.59
C LEU A 98 -15.71 -9.20 12.83
N ALA A 99 -17.05 -9.22 12.89
CA ALA A 99 -17.81 -9.81 13.98
C ALA A 99 -17.99 -11.35 13.91
N THR A 100 -18.00 -11.96 12.72
CA THR A 100 -18.24 -13.40 12.52
C THR A 100 -16.99 -14.27 12.61
N SER A 101 -15.80 -13.71 12.44
CA SER A 101 -14.58 -14.46 12.76
C SER A 101 -14.59 -14.74 14.27
N GLU A 102 -14.75 -16.00 14.68
CA GLU A 102 -14.77 -16.45 16.09
C GLU A 102 -13.61 -15.87 16.92
N GLN A 103 -12.49 -15.56 16.28
CA GLN A 103 -11.31 -14.97 16.89
C GLN A 103 -11.41 -13.46 17.21
N MET A 104 -12.35 -12.73 16.60
CA MET A 104 -12.47 -11.28 16.79
C MET A 104 -13.40 -10.87 17.93
N VAL A 105 -14.25 -11.79 18.42
CA VAL A 105 -15.15 -11.58 19.57
C VAL A 105 -14.37 -11.25 20.86
N TYR A 106 -13.07 -11.56 20.90
CA TYR A 106 -12.20 -11.28 22.05
C TYR A 106 -11.62 -9.84 22.10
N TYR A 107 -11.77 -9.03 21.05
CA TYR A 107 -11.07 -7.75 20.91
C TYR A 107 -12.02 -6.54 20.93
N ASN A 108 -12.73 -6.34 22.05
CA ASN A 108 -13.85 -5.39 22.13
C ASN A 108 -13.46 -3.91 22.38
N ASP A 109 -12.21 -3.59 22.74
CA ASP A 109 -11.89 -2.24 23.28
C ASP A 109 -11.06 -1.31 22.36
N SER A 110 -10.66 -1.74 21.15
CA SER A 110 -9.72 -0.95 20.31
C SER A 110 -10.11 -0.80 18.84
N PHE A 111 -11.38 -0.93 18.51
CA PHE A 111 -11.84 -0.78 17.13
C PHE A 111 -11.56 0.64 16.60
N GLN A 112 -10.60 0.79 15.70
CA GLN A 112 -10.26 2.09 15.10
C GLN A 112 -11.29 2.45 14.03
N ARG A 113 -12.45 2.95 14.49
CA ARG A 113 -13.61 3.35 13.67
C ARG A 113 -13.21 4.25 12.51
N ASP A 114 -12.19 5.08 12.69
CA ASP A 114 -11.72 6.03 11.67
C ASP A 114 -11.15 5.35 10.42
N ARG A 115 -10.58 4.14 10.54
CA ARG A 115 -10.05 3.39 9.38
C ARG A 115 -11.13 2.80 8.49
N LEU A 116 -12.36 2.68 9.00
CA LEU A 116 -13.49 2.15 8.26
C LEU A 116 -14.32 3.23 7.59
N LYS A 117 -14.29 4.46 8.12
CA LYS A 117 -15.06 5.59 7.58
C LYS A 117 -14.86 5.76 6.06
N PRO A 118 -13.63 5.75 5.51
CA PRO A 118 -13.43 5.91 4.07
C PRO A 118 -14.12 4.81 3.24
N PHE A 119 -14.33 3.60 3.77
CA PHE A 119 -15.04 2.54 3.06
C PHE A 119 -16.57 2.71 3.06
N MET A 120 -17.08 3.71 3.78
CA MET A 120 -18.52 3.94 4.00
C MET A 120 -19.02 5.24 3.39
N VAL A 121 -18.15 6.02 2.75
CA VAL A 121 -18.49 7.32 2.15
C VAL A 121 -19.27 7.16 0.85
N GLN A 122 -19.95 8.22 0.46
CA GLN A 122 -20.59 8.31 -0.84
C GLN A 122 -19.70 9.07 -1.82
N ASP A 123 -19.36 8.46 -2.95
CA ASP A 123 -18.57 9.10 -4.01
C ASP A 123 -19.35 10.26 -4.66
N GLU A 124 -18.68 11.40 -4.87
CA GLU A 124 -19.21 12.53 -5.64
C GLU A 124 -18.77 12.43 -7.10
N LYS A 125 -19.71 12.04 -7.96
CA LYS A 125 -19.45 11.53 -9.31
C LYS A 125 -19.68 12.61 -10.36
N TYR A 126 -18.84 12.60 -11.39
CA TYR A 126 -18.98 13.49 -12.54
C TYR A 126 -18.93 14.99 -12.22
N GLU A 127 -18.37 15.36 -11.06
CA GLU A 127 -18.15 16.73 -10.59
C GLU A 127 -16.97 17.36 -11.34
N LYS A 128 -17.02 18.67 -11.59
CA LYS A 128 -15.88 19.40 -12.17
C LYS A 128 -14.93 19.83 -11.06
N ILE A 129 -13.65 19.53 -11.24
CA ILE A 129 -12.59 19.92 -10.29
C ILE A 129 -11.68 20.93 -10.98
N HIS A 130 -11.66 22.16 -10.48
CA HIS A 130 -10.75 23.20 -10.95
C HIS A 130 -9.39 23.06 -10.26
N ILE A 131 -8.32 22.99 -11.03
CA ILE A 131 -6.97 22.75 -10.55
C ILE A 131 -6.13 23.99 -10.83
N MET A 132 -5.62 24.61 -9.77
CA MET A 132 -4.82 25.83 -9.82
C MET A 132 -3.39 25.54 -9.35
N ILE A 133 -2.41 25.80 -10.22
CA ILE A 133 -0.98 25.59 -9.95
C ILE A 133 -0.27 26.93 -10.09
N GLY A 134 0.10 27.52 -8.96
CA GLY A 134 0.56 28.91 -8.93
C GLY A 134 -0.50 29.88 -9.46
N LYS A 135 -0.05 30.98 -10.06
CA LYS A 135 -0.93 32.05 -10.59
C LYS A 135 -1.31 31.87 -12.06
N LYS A 136 -0.61 31.02 -12.80
CA LYS A 136 -0.67 30.96 -14.27
C LYS A 136 -1.42 29.74 -14.80
N HIS A 137 -1.39 28.63 -14.08
CA HIS A 137 -1.85 27.34 -14.58
C HIS A 137 -3.19 27.01 -13.95
N ASN A 138 -4.25 27.09 -14.75
CA ASN A 138 -5.60 26.74 -14.36
C ASN A 138 -6.11 25.66 -15.31
N TYR A 139 -6.51 24.53 -14.74
CA TYR A 139 -7.00 23.38 -15.47
C TYR A 139 -8.33 22.91 -14.89
N THR A 140 -9.01 22.04 -15.63
CA THR A 140 -10.23 21.38 -15.16
C THR A 140 -10.07 19.88 -15.31
N ALA A 141 -10.41 19.15 -14.27
CA ALA A 141 -10.61 17.71 -14.28
C ALA A 141 -12.08 17.39 -14.00
N LYS A 142 -12.46 16.12 -14.19
CA LYS A 142 -13.80 15.65 -13.87
C LYS A 142 -13.69 14.35 -13.09
N THR A 143 -14.50 14.20 -12.04
CA THR A 143 -14.57 12.91 -11.34
C THR A 143 -15.30 11.87 -12.20
N ASP A 144 -14.95 10.60 -12.04
CA ASP A 144 -15.58 9.48 -12.73
C ASP A 144 -16.78 8.92 -11.93
N GLY A 145 -17.27 7.75 -12.32
CA GLY A 145 -18.38 7.07 -11.65
C GLY A 145 -18.07 6.56 -10.23
N GLU A 146 -16.86 6.81 -9.74
CA GLU A 146 -16.29 6.37 -8.47
C GLU A 146 -15.74 7.56 -7.67
N GLY A 147 -16.07 8.79 -8.10
CA GLY A 147 -15.61 10.02 -7.46
C GLY A 147 -14.12 10.30 -7.63
N GLN A 148 -13.41 9.49 -8.41
CA GLN A 148 -11.97 9.66 -8.63
C GLN A 148 -11.74 10.57 -9.81
N PHE A 149 -10.68 11.38 -9.79
CA PHE A 149 -10.18 12.04 -11.00
C PHE A 149 -8.71 11.74 -11.19
N ARG A 150 -8.30 11.52 -12.45
CA ARG A 150 -6.89 11.37 -12.85
C ARG A 150 -6.64 12.23 -14.06
N THR A 151 -5.65 13.12 -13.98
CA THR A 151 -5.35 14.08 -15.04
C THR A 151 -3.86 14.33 -15.15
N SER A 152 -3.44 14.82 -16.31
CA SER A 152 -2.03 15.09 -16.60
C SER A 152 -1.89 16.40 -17.35
N PHE A 153 -0.92 17.22 -16.92
CA PHE A 153 -0.64 18.52 -17.53
C PHE A 153 0.85 18.70 -17.75
N ILE A 154 1.22 19.47 -18.77
CA ILE A 154 2.61 19.86 -19.03
C ILE A 154 2.80 21.29 -18.56
N ILE A 155 3.81 21.51 -17.73
CA ILE A 155 4.19 22.83 -17.21
C ILE A 155 5.64 23.12 -17.58
N PRO A 156 5.95 24.35 -18.09
CA PRO A 156 7.32 24.74 -18.41
C PRO A 156 8.25 24.67 -17.20
N ASN A 157 9.50 24.24 -17.41
CA ASN A 157 10.49 24.19 -16.33
C ASN A 157 10.66 25.55 -15.62
N THR A 158 10.62 26.66 -16.35
CA THR A 158 10.74 28.02 -15.78
C THR A 158 9.66 28.33 -14.74
N ASP A 159 8.45 27.79 -14.92
CA ASP A 159 7.37 28.00 -13.96
C ASP A 159 7.51 27.04 -12.76
N VAL A 160 7.93 25.80 -12.98
CA VAL A 160 8.24 24.86 -11.89
C VAL A 160 9.36 25.39 -10.99
N GLN A 161 10.42 25.98 -11.55
CA GLN A 161 11.49 26.57 -10.74
C GLN A 161 11.00 27.71 -9.84
N LYS A 162 10.05 28.54 -10.32
CA LYS A 162 9.43 29.60 -9.50
C LYS A 162 8.57 29.01 -8.38
N LEU A 163 7.81 27.94 -8.67
CA LEU A 163 6.99 27.25 -7.68
C LEU A 163 7.84 26.56 -6.59
N LYS A 164 9.01 26.03 -6.95
CA LYS A 164 9.96 25.45 -5.99
C LYS A 164 10.47 26.46 -4.96
N GLN A 165 10.67 27.73 -5.35
CA GLN A 165 11.18 28.78 -4.45
C GLN A 165 10.21 29.09 -3.30
N THR A 166 8.92 28.86 -3.50
CA THR A 166 7.89 29.05 -2.47
C THR A 166 7.69 27.81 -1.59
N SER A 167 8.35 26.69 -1.90
CA SER A 167 8.20 25.43 -1.18
C SER A 167 9.31 25.24 -0.14
N LYS A 168 8.95 24.66 1.02
CA LYS A 168 9.93 24.24 2.03
C LYS A 168 10.79 23.07 1.56
N ASN A 169 10.30 22.27 0.60
CA ASN A 169 11.00 21.14 0.01
C ASN A 169 11.13 21.34 -1.50
N SER A 170 12.35 21.48 -2.00
CA SER A 170 12.63 21.73 -3.43
C SER A 170 12.17 20.60 -4.37
N GLN A 171 11.82 19.43 -3.82
CA GLN A 171 11.26 18.30 -4.55
C GLN A 171 9.73 18.30 -4.56
N VAL A 172 9.06 19.26 -3.92
CA VAL A 172 7.60 19.30 -3.83
C VAL A 172 7.08 20.67 -4.27
N ILE A 173 6.03 20.67 -5.08
CA ILE A 173 5.22 21.86 -5.34
C ILE A 173 3.78 21.61 -4.87
N THR A 174 3.07 22.68 -4.52
CA THR A 174 1.68 22.60 -4.10
C THR A 174 0.74 23.06 -5.21
N TYR A 175 -0.49 22.57 -5.16
CA TYR A 175 -1.58 23.02 -6.02
C TYR A 175 -2.87 23.09 -5.23
N LYS A 176 -3.85 23.82 -5.76
CA LYS A 176 -5.20 23.88 -5.21
C LYS A 176 -6.15 23.13 -6.11
N ALA A 177 -7.00 22.30 -5.54
CA ALA A 177 -8.15 21.72 -6.20
C ALA A 177 -9.42 22.35 -5.62
N VAL A 178 -10.34 22.76 -6.48
CA VAL A 178 -11.57 23.44 -6.11
C VAL A 178 -12.74 22.65 -6.66
N GLY A 179 -13.65 22.26 -5.78
CA GLY A 179 -14.89 21.56 -6.13
C GLY A 179 -16.01 22.52 -6.53
N ASP A 180 -17.17 21.98 -6.91
CA ASP A 180 -18.31 22.76 -7.40
C ASP A 180 -18.88 23.72 -6.32
N ASN A 181 -18.71 23.39 -5.03
CA ASN A 181 -19.11 24.24 -3.91
C ASN A 181 -18.08 25.33 -3.53
N ALA A 182 -17.06 25.54 -4.36
CA ALA A 182 -15.95 26.47 -4.15
C ALA A 182 -15.05 26.17 -2.94
N ASP A 183 -15.22 25.01 -2.30
CA ASP A 183 -14.28 24.48 -1.32
C ASP A 183 -12.91 24.23 -1.95
N ILE A 184 -11.85 24.56 -1.21
CA ILE A 184 -10.47 24.54 -1.69
C ILE A 184 -9.67 23.51 -0.89
N TRP A 185 -9.06 22.55 -1.60
CA TRP A 185 -8.11 21.59 -1.03
C TRP A 185 -6.72 21.84 -1.57
N GLU A 186 -5.72 21.75 -0.69
CA GLU A 186 -4.32 21.86 -1.08
C GLU A 186 -3.71 20.47 -1.25
N GLY A 187 -3.12 20.22 -2.42
CA GLY A 187 -2.43 18.98 -2.75
C GLY A 187 -0.96 19.21 -3.04
N GLN A 188 -0.20 18.12 -3.05
CA GLN A 188 1.24 18.13 -3.29
C GLN A 188 1.61 17.31 -4.51
N VAL A 189 2.63 17.76 -5.23
CA VAL A 189 3.25 17.03 -6.34
C VAL A 189 4.74 16.87 -6.06
N HIS A 190 5.18 15.63 -5.91
CA HIS A 190 6.58 15.25 -5.82
C HIS A 190 7.22 15.24 -7.20
N LEU A 191 8.23 16.07 -7.37
CA LEU A 191 8.95 16.30 -8.61
C LEU A 191 10.12 15.32 -8.72
N LEU A 192 10.02 14.43 -9.69
CA LEU A 192 11.07 13.49 -10.07
C LEU A 192 11.80 13.98 -11.31
N GLU A 193 13.06 14.35 -11.10
CA GLU A 193 14.00 14.57 -12.19
C GLU A 193 14.23 13.29 -12.98
N ARG A 194 14.61 13.48 -14.25
CA ARG A 194 14.78 12.37 -15.20
C ARG A 194 15.83 11.36 -14.73
N TYR A 195 16.86 11.83 -14.04
CA TYR A 195 17.94 11.03 -13.47
C TYR A 195 17.97 11.20 -11.94
N GLY A 196 18.58 10.25 -11.25
CA GLY A 196 18.68 10.22 -9.80
C GLY A 196 18.41 8.83 -9.23
N LEU A 197 18.28 8.75 -7.91
CA LEU A 197 18.04 7.51 -7.19
C LEU A 197 16.61 7.50 -6.64
N SER A 198 15.89 6.40 -6.83
CA SER A 198 14.57 6.16 -6.26
C SER A 198 14.58 4.86 -5.45
N VAL A 199 14.06 4.93 -4.23
CA VAL A 199 13.77 3.76 -3.40
C VAL A 199 12.29 3.48 -3.52
N ILE A 200 11.94 2.33 -4.10
CA ILE A 200 10.57 1.84 -4.17
C ILE A 200 10.43 0.77 -3.10
N SER A 201 9.69 1.12 -2.04
CA SER A 201 9.49 0.26 -0.88
C SER A 201 8.06 -0.24 -0.87
N ASP A 202 7.90 -1.54 -0.73
CA ASP A 202 6.64 -2.09 -0.23
C ASP A 202 6.36 -1.59 1.21
N ILE A 203 5.11 -1.68 1.66
CA ILE A 203 4.70 -1.29 3.01
C ILE A 203 4.51 -2.50 3.94
N ASP A 204 3.66 -3.44 3.53
CA ASP A 204 3.10 -4.50 4.37
C ASP A 204 4.12 -5.62 4.58
N ASP A 205 4.45 -5.89 5.83
CA ASP A 205 5.57 -6.74 6.25
C ASP A 205 6.96 -6.32 5.72
N THR A 206 7.08 -5.13 5.13
CA THR A 206 8.36 -4.49 4.77
C THR A 206 8.76 -3.42 5.78
N ILE A 207 7.91 -2.41 5.98
CA ILE A 207 8.10 -1.33 7.00
C ILE A 207 7.04 -1.37 8.11
N LYS A 208 5.89 -2.00 7.85
CA LYS A 208 4.76 -2.12 8.77
C LYS A 208 4.42 -3.60 8.95
N ILE A 209 4.36 -4.10 10.18
CA ILE A 209 3.99 -5.49 10.46
C ILE A 209 2.48 -5.66 10.22
N SER A 210 2.12 -6.42 9.19
CA SER A 210 0.74 -6.72 8.78
C SER A 210 0.37 -8.17 8.98
N GLU A 211 1.35 -9.08 8.91
CA GLU A 211 1.14 -10.54 8.90
C GLU A 211 0.25 -10.99 7.72
N VAL A 212 0.60 -10.54 6.51
CA VAL A 212 -0.19 -10.69 5.27
C VAL A 212 -0.53 -12.15 4.91
N LEU A 213 0.31 -13.10 5.35
CA LEU A 213 0.10 -14.54 5.16
C LEU A 213 -1.09 -15.08 5.99
N ASP A 214 -1.45 -14.43 7.09
CA ASP A 214 -2.60 -14.78 7.93
C ASP A 214 -3.71 -13.75 7.70
N LYS A 215 -4.71 -14.11 6.91
CA LYS A 215 -5.82 -13.20 6.52
C LYS A 215 -6.57 -12.62 7.72
N VAL A 216 -6.70 -13.37 8.81
CA VAL A 216 -7.40 -12.89 10.01
C VAL A 216 -6.55 -11.85 10.71
N ARG A 217 -5.25 -12.13 10.89
CA ARG A 217 -4.30 -11.16 11.47
C ARG A 217 -4.13 -9.93 10.59
N LEU A 218 -4.07 -10.08 9.27
CA LEU A 218 -4.02 -8.98 8.33
C LEU A 218 -5.19 -8.02 8.56
N ILE A 219 -6.41 -8.55 8.61
CA ILE A 219 -7.62 -7.75 8.85
C ILE A 219 -7.57 -7.09 10.24
N ALA A 220 -7.17 -7.82 11.29
CA ALA A 220 -7.05 -7.28 12.65
C ALA A 220 -5.99 -6.18 12.75
N ASN A 221 -4.80 -6.40 12.21
CA ASN A 221 -3.70 -5.43 12.14
C ASN A 221 -4.07 -4.21 11.27
N THR A 222 -5.01 -4.37 10.34
CA THR A 222 -5.50 -3.27 9.48
C THR A 222 -6.53 -2.41 10.20
N PHE A 223 -7.57 -3.01 10.78
CA PHE A 223 -8.75 -2.28 11.24
C PHE A 223 -8.89 -2.15 12.76
N ILE A 224 -8.16 -2.96 13.53
CA ILE A 224 -8.31 -3.05 14.98
C ILE A 224 -7.04 -2.57 15.67
N HIS A 225 -5.90 -3.19 15.39
CA HIS A 225 -4.67 -2.87 16.10
C HIS A 225 -3.99 -1.60 15.56
N GLY A 226 -3.25 -0.92 16.44
CA GLY A 226 -2.30 0.10 16.02
C GLY A 226 -1.28 -0.47 15.03
N PHE A 227 -0.88 0.32 14.05
CA PHE A 227 0.15 -0.11 13.10
C PHE A 227 1.49 -0.26 13.82
N ARG A 228 2.14 -1.41 13.64
CA ARG A 228 3.43 -1.72 14.25
C ARG A 228 4.53 -1.54 13.21
N VAL A 229 5.55 -0.77 13.55
CA VAL A 229 6.71 -0.58 12.67
C VAL A 229 7.64 -1.80 12.67
N VAL A 230 8.28 -2.07 11.55
CA VAL A 230 9.45 -2.95 11.49
C VAL A 230 10.65 -2.18 12.06
N THR A 231 11.03 -2.52 13.29
CA THR A 231 12.11 -1.86 14.04
C THR A 231 13.39 -1.75 13.21
N GLY A 232 13.95 -0.54 13.13
CA GLY A 232 15.20 -0.26 12.42
C GLY A 232 15.03 0.25 10.99
N MET A 233 13.89 -0.03 10.34
CA MET A 233 13.63 0.46 8.98
C MET A 233 13.59 2.00 8.88
N PRO A 234 12.96 2.74 9.81
CA PRO A 234 12.97 4.21 9.75
C PRO A 234 14.39 4.80 9.74
N GLU A 235 15.28 4.27 10.59
CA GLU A 235 16.67 4.71 10.71
C GLU A 235 17.44 4.45 9.41
N VAL A 236 17.29 3.26 8.83
CA VAL A 236 17.93 2.89 7.56
C VAL A 236 17.45 3.81 6.44
N TYR A 237 16.14 4.02 6.31
CA TYR A 237 15.57 4.83 5.23
C TYR A 237 15.99 6.30 5.33
N ARG A 238 15.94 6.90 6.53
CA ARG A 238 16.49 8.25 6.77
C ARG A 238 17.98 8.30 6.44
N GLY A 239 18.72 7.24 6.79
CA GLY A 239 20.13 7.10 6.48
C GLY A 239 20.43 7.11 4.98
N TRP A 240 19.60 6.43 4.18
CA TRP A 240 19.73 6.43 2.72
C TRP A 240 19.33 7.76 2.10
N GLN A 241 18.21 8.35 2.56
CA GLN A 241 17.74 9.65 2.07
C GLN A 241 18.81 10.73 2.27
N SER A 242 19.35 10.83 3.48
CA SER A 242 20.35 11.84 3.84
C SER A 242 21.67 11.71 3.09
N ARG A 243 22.11 10.48 2.77
CA ARG A 243 23.38 10.23 2.07
C ARG A 243 23.29 10.35 0.55
N HIS A 244 22.17 9.97 -0.03
CA HIS A 244 22.05 9.83 -1.49
C HIS A 244 21.01 10.74 -2.12
N ASN A 245 20.30 11.55 -1.33
CA ASN A 245 19.20 12.40 -1.77
C ASN A 245 18.18 11.60 -2.63
N CYS A 246 17.91 10.36 -2.23
CA CYS A 246 17.00 9.48 -2.96
C CYS A 246 15.55 9.85 -2.70
N SER A 247 14.70 9.63 -3.71
CA SER A 247 13.26 9.84 -3.62
C SER A 247 12.57 8.54 -3.18
N PHE A 248 11.71 8.61 -2.18
CA PHE A 248 10.97 7.46 -1.67
C PHE A 248 9.60 7.33 -2.32
N HIS A 249 9.25 6.09 -2.64
CA HIS A 249 7.97 5.70 -3.23
C HIS A 249 7.45 4.47 -2.49
N TYR A 250 6.37 4.63 -1.76
CA TYR A 250 5.71 3.58 -1.00
C TYR A 250 4.66 2.90 -1.87
N LEU A 251 4.78 1.59 -2.03
CA LEU A 251 3.90 0.76 -2.84
C LEU A 251 3.18 -0.20 -1.89
N SER A 252 1.85 -0.26 -1.94
CA SER A 252 1.09 -1.20 -1.10
C SER A 252 -0.05 -1.81 -1.89
N ALA A 253 -0.33 -3.07 -1.59
CA ALA A 253 -1.52 -3.78 -2.08
C ALA A 253 -2.79 -3.42 -1.30
N MET A 254 -2.67 -2.68 -0.20
CA MET A 254 -3.81 -2.17 0.55
C MET A 254 -4.63 -1.20 -0.29
N PRO A 255 -5.96 -1.17 -0.05
CA PRO A 255 -6.86 -0.19 -0.65
C PRO A 255 -6.44 1.27 -0.43
N ASP A 256 -6.64 2.10 -1.45
CA ASP A 256 -6.39 3.55 -1.44
C ASP A 256 -7.20 4.31 -0.37
N GLN A 257 -8.33 3.75 0.09
CA GLN A 257 -9.07 4.24 1.27
C GLN A 257 -8.25 4.29 2.56
N LEU A 258 -7.18 3.50 2.68
CA LEU A 258 -6.30 3.48 3.85
C LEU A 258 -5.13 4.47 3.75
N TYR A 259 -5.13 5.33 2.72
CA TYR A 259 -4.03 6.27 2.48
C TYR A 259 -3.74 7.17 3.69
N THR A 260 -4.74 7.86 4.24
CA THR A 260 -4.52 8.82 5.34
C THR A 260 -3.84 8.17 6.53
N VAL A 261 -4.35 7.04 7.01
CA VAL A 261 -3.79 6.35 8.18
C VAL A 261 -2.43 5.69 7.88
N THR A 262 -2.16 5.36 6.62
CA THR A 262 -0.86 4.85 6.18
C THR A 262 0.17 5.99 6.13
N LYS A 263 -0.22 7.17 5.66
CA LYS A 263 0.62 8.38 5.67
C LYS A 263 0.95 8.82 7.09
N GLU A 264 -0.05 8.85 7.98
CA GLU A 264 0.15 9.13 9.41
C GLU A 264 1.18 8.19 10.02
N PHE A 265 1.09 6.88 9.74
CA PHE A 265 2.10 5.92 10.20
C PHE A 265 3.51 6.21 9.69
N VAL A 266 3.67 6.56 8.42
CA VAL A 266 4.97 6.95 7.83
C VAL A 266 5.52 8.18 8.55
N ASP A 267 4.67 9.18 8.82
CA ASP A 267 5.04 10.45 9.46
C ASP A 267 5.36 10.30 10.95
N ASP A 268 4.57 9.51 11.67
CA ASP A 268 4.73 9.24 13.10
C ASP A 268 6.06 8.55 13.38
N HIS A 269 6.43 7.59 12.53
CA HIS A 269 7.69 6.85 12.63
C HIS A 269 8.87 7.56 11.94
N LYS A 270 8.64 8.76 11.39
CA LYS A 270 9.68 9.60 10.75
C LYS A 270 10.38 8.88 9.60
N PHE A 271 9.63 8.13 8.79
CA PHE A 271 10.13 7.67 7.51
C PHE A 271 10.33 8.88 6.57
N PRO A 272 11.22 8.76 5.56
CA PRO A 272 11.34 9.76 4.50
C PRO A 272 9.99 10.10 3.85
N ASP A 273 9.72 11.40 3.68
CA ASP A 273 8.55 11.83 2.91
C ASP A 273 8.65 11.34 1.46
N GLY A 274 7.52 11.00 0.85
CA GLY A 274 7.49 10.30 -0.44
C GLY A 274 6.09 10.09 -0.99
N THR A 275 6.03 9.48 -2.17
CA THR A 275 4.74 9.19 -2.82
C THR A 275 4.17 7.86 -2.40
N PHE A 276 2.84 7.70 -2.53
CA PHE A 276 2.11 6.51 -2.14
C PHE A 276 1.37 5.95 -3.35
N HIS A 277 1.49 4.64 -3.53
CA HIS A 277 0.95 3.89 -4.66
C HIS A 277 0.13 2.73 -4.13
N MET A 278 -1.10 3.05 -3.76
CA MET A 278 -2.03 2.10 -3.16
C MET A 278 -2.94 1.51 -4.22
N ARG A 279 -3.45 0.31 -3.95
CA ARG A 279 -4.34 -0.37 -4.89
C ARG A 279 -5.69 0.31 -4.88
N HIS A 280 -6.18 0.68 -6.05
CA HIS A 280 -7.55 1.12 -6.16
C HIS A 280 -8.52 -0.03 -5.85
N PHE A 281 -9.42 0.17 -4.89
CA PHE A 281 -10.34 -0.87 -4.44
C PHE A 281 -11.79 -0.36 -4.40
N ARG A 282 -12.71 -1.23 -4.81
CA ARG A 282 -14.15 -0.98 -4.73
C ARG A 282 -14.88 -2.15 -4.12
N TRP A 283 -15.88 -1.81 -3.32
CA TRP A 283 -16.81 -2.78 -2.78
C TRP A 283 -17.75 -3.31 -3.87
N SER A 284 -17.57 -4.58 -4.25
CA SER A 284 -18.52 -5.35 -5.05
C SER A 284 -19.15 -6.49 -4.23
N SER A 285 -20.10 -7.23 -4.80
CA SER A 285 -20.73 -8.41 -4.16
C SER A 285 -19.74 -9.54 -3.79
N THR A 286 -18.51 -9.54 -4.32
CA THR A 286 -17.45 -10.54 -4.08
C THR A 286 -16.26 -10.00 -3.26
N SER A 287 -16.40 -8.79 -2.72
CA SER A 287 -15.38 -7.85 -2.21
C SER A 287 -14.34 -8.34 -1.20
N ILE A 288 -14.64 -9.32 -0.35
CA ILE A 288 -13.72 -9.73 0.74
C ILE A 288 -12.59 -10.58 0.17
N TYR A 289 -12.95 -11.46 -0.76
CA TYR A 289 -12.00 -12.32 -1.45
C TYR A 289 -11.03 -11.47 -2.25
N THR A 290 -11.53 -10.41 -2.91
CA THR A 290 -10.77 -9.39 -3.65
C THR A 290 -9.94 -8.47 -2.74
N PHE A 291 -10.38 -8.19 -1.51
CA PHE A 291 -9.59 -7.40 -0.56
C PHE A 291 -8.30 -8.14 -0.18
N VAL A 292 -8.37 -9.45 0.06
CA VAL A 292 -7.23 -10.30 0.49
C VAL A 292 -6.55 -11.10 -0.64
N HIS A 293 -6.89 -10.89 -1.92
CA HIS A 293 -6.37 -11.70 -3.03
C HIS A 293 -5.03 -11.20 -3.58
N SER A 294 -4.06 -12.11 -3.68
CA SER A 294 -2.68 -11.85 -4.13
C SER A 294 -2.52 -11.61 -5.64
N VAL A 295 -3.48 -12.05 -6.46
CA VAL A 295 -3.41 -11.87 -7.93
C VAL A 295 -3.49 -10.38 -8.29
N ASP A 296 -4.36 -9.63 -7.62
CA ASP A 296 -4.48 -8.19 -7.82
C ASP A 296 -3.23 -7.46 -7.31
N THR A 297 -2.62 -7.94 -6.21
CA THR A 297 -1.35 -7.41 -5.69
C THR A 297 -0.24 -7.47 -6.74
N LYS A 298 -0.04 -8.63 -7.37
CA LYS A 298 1.05 -8.82 -8.34
C LYS A 298 0.90 -7.88 -9.55
N MET A 299 -0.32 -7.78 -10.09
CA MET A 299 -0.60 -6.92 -11.23
C MET A 299 -0.41 -5.43 -10.87
N HIS A 300 -0.94 -5.01 -9.72
CA HIS A 300 -0.79 -3.64 -9.19
C HIS A 300 0.68 -3.24 -9.07
N LYS A 301 1.47 -4.02 -8.32
CA LYS A 301 2.90 -3.74 -8.09
C LYS A 301 3.69 -3.72 -9.41
N THR A 302 3.44 -4.68 -10.30
CA THR A 302 4.09 -4.74 -11.62
C THR A 302 3.77 -3.51 -12.48
N ASN A 303 2.51 -3.08 -12.52
CA ASN A 303 2.08 -1.92 -13.29
C ASN A 303 2.67 -0.61 -12.74
N HIS A 304 2.77 -0.46 -11.42
CA HIS A 304 3.43 0.69 -10.81
C HIS A 304 4.93 0.73 -11.12
N LEU A 305 5.64 -0.39 -10.99
CA LEU A 305 7.07 -0.44 -11.35
C LEU A 305 7.28 -0.12 -12.84
N ARG A 306 6.42 -0.66 -13.73
CA ARG A 306 6.40 -0.31 -15.16
C ARG A 306 6.21 1.18 -15.37
N TYR A 307 5.24 1.78 -14.70
CA TYR A 307 5.00 3.22 -14.76
C TYR A 307 6.24 4.04 -14.35
N PHE A 308 6.95 3.64 -13.29
CA PHE A 308 8.21 4.30 -12.90
C PHE A 308 9.30 4.17 -13.95
N VAL A 309 9.49 2.97 -14.51
CA VAL A 309 10.54 2.76 -15.53
C VAL A 309 10.20 3.46 -16.84
N PHE A 310 8.93 3.55 -17.24
CA PHE A 310 8.57 4.27 -18.47
C PHE A 310 8.74 5.78 -18.35
N ASN A 311 8.55 6.35 -17.17
CA ASN A 311 8.49 7.81 -16.99
C ASN A 311 9.79 8.44 -16.48
N THR A 312 10.80 7.65 -16.12
CA THR A 312 12.09 8.14 -15.60
C THR A 312 13.26 7.33 -16.14
N LEU A 313 14.49 7.83 -15.99
CA LEU A 313 15.74 7.08 -16.18
C LEU A 313 16.52 6.89 -14.87
N ARG A 314 15.82 7.02 -13.73
CA ARG A 314 16.39 6.89 -12.40
C ARG A 314 16.86 5.45 -12.13
N SER A 315 17.91 5.34 -11.33
CA SER A 315 18.32 4.08 -10.69
C SER A 315 17.33 3.72 -9.59
N LEU A 316 17.05 2.44 -9.46
CA LEU A 316 16.02 1.90 -8.58
C LEU A 316 16.65 0.97 -7.53
N VAL A 317 16.31 1.23 -6.28
CA VAL A 317 16.44 0.28 -5.17
C VAL A 317 15.04 -0.22 -4.85
N LEU A 318 14.84 -1.54 -4.88
CA LEU A 318 13.55 -2.16 -4.61
C LEU A 318 13.62 -2.81 -3.22
N VAL A 319 12.66 -2.50 -2.34
CA VAL A 319 12.59 -3.09 -1.01
C VAL A 319 11.23 -3.73 -0.82
N GLY A 320 11.21 -4.98 -0.39
CA GLY A 320 9.97 -5.76 -0.24
C GLY A 320 10.05 -6.79 0.86
N ASP A 321 8.99 -7.58 0.98
CA ASP A 321 8.89 -8.70 1.90
C ASP A 321 8.96 -10.03 1.14
N SER A 322 9.15 -11.12 1.88
CA SER A 322 9.20 -12.46 1.31
C SER A 322 7.84 -13.16 1.28
N GLY A 323 6.86 -12.71 2.07
CA GLY A 323 5.53 -13.31 2.17
C GLY A 323 4.65 -13.02 0.94
N GLU A 324 4.81 -11.87 0.28
CA GLU A 324 4.16 -11.59 -1.00
C GLU A 324 5.02 -11.96 -2.22
N HIS A 325 4.59 -11.55 -3.42
CA HIS A 325 5.26 -11.82 -4.70
C HIS A 325 6.41 -10.86 -5.04
N ASP A 326 6.90 -10.11 -4.06
CA ASP A 326 7.95 -9.11 -4.25
C ASP A 326 9.23 -9.68 -4.87
N PRO A 327 9.76 -10.84 -4.43
CA PRO A 327 10.92 -11.45 -5.06
C PRO A 327 10.72 -11.70 -6.57
N GLU A 328 9.57 -12.28 -6.95
CA GLU A 328 9.27 -12.58 -8.35
C GLU A 328 9.08 -11.31 -9.18
N ILE A 329 8.38 -10.31 -8.64
CA ILE A 329 8.10 -9.05 -9.33
C ILE A 329 9.39 -8.27 -9.54
N TYR A 330 10.20 -8.11 -8.48
CA TYR A 330 11.46 -7.36 -8.54
C TYR A 330 12.49 -8.08 -9.40
N GLY A 331 12.56 -9.42 -9.35
CA GLY A 331 13.39 -10.20 -10.23
C GLY A 331 13.02 -10.01 -11.71
N ASN A 332 11.73 -10.00 -12.04
CA ASN A 332 11.29 -9.75 -13.41
C ASN A 332 11.67 -8.34 -13.89
N VAL A 333 11.46 -7.31 -13.05
CA VAL A 333 11.80 -5.92 -13.40
C VAL A 333 13.32 -5.75 -13.55
N ALA A 334 14.12 -6.38 -12.69
CA ALA A 334 15.58 -6.31 -12.76
C ALA A 334 16.14 -7.02 -14.00
N ARG A 335 15.54 -8.14 -14.45
CA ARG A 335 15.91 -8.76 -15.73
C ARG A 335 15.55 -7.89 -16.93
N MET A 336 14.40 -7.21 -16.90
CA MET A 336 13.98 -6.30 -17.98
C MET A 336 14.81 -5.01 -18.01
N TYR A 337 15.23 -4.51 -16.85
CA TYR A 337 15.94 -3.22 -16.71
C TYR A 337 17.22 -3.35 -15.87
N PRO A 338 18.20 -4.16 -16.29
CA PRO A 338 19.34 -4.54 -15.45
C PRO A 338 20.27 -3.38 -15.11
N LYS A 339 20.32 -2.34 -15.95
CA LYS A 339 21.11 -1.12 -15.67
C LYS A 339 20.42 -0.16 -14.69
N ARG A 340 19.12 -0.33 -14.46
CA ARG A 340 18.32 0.56 -13.64
C ARG A 340 18.05 0.01 -12.26
N VAL A 341 17.70 -1.27 -12.14
CA VAL A 341 17.59 -1.91 -10.83
C VAL A 341 19.00 -2.21 -10.33
N ILE A 342 19.45 -1.43 -9.35
CA ILE A 342 20.80 -1.51 -8.81
C ILE A 342 20.87 -2.40 -7.57
N LEU A 343 19.81 -2.41 -6.75
CA LEU A 343 19.71 -3.20 -5.52
C LEU A 343 18.28 -3.66 -5.28
N ILE A 344 18.13 -4.85 -4.70
CA ILE A 344 16.88 -5.46 -4.26
C ILE A 344 17.08 -5.97 -2.84
N PHE A 345 16.24 -5.53 -1.91
CA PHE A 345 16.25 -5.97 -0.52
C PHE A 345 14.92 -6.64 -0.18
N ILE A 346 14.96 -7.88 0.26
CA ILE A 346 13.77 -8.64 0.65
C ILE A 346 13.85 -8.94 2.14
N ARG A 347 12.88 -8.47 2.90
CA ARG A 347 12.74 -8.80 4.32
C ARG A 347 12.16 -10.20 4.44
N ALA A 348 12.89 -11.11 5.09
CA ALA A 348 12.38 -12.42 5.45
C ALA A 348 11.35 -12.31 6.58
N VAL A 349 10.09 -12.62 6.28
CA VAL A 349 9.02 -12.72 7.28
C VAL A 349 9.21 -14.03 8.07
N LYS A 350 8.95 -14.03 9.40
CA LYS A 350 9.29 -15.14 10.30
C LYS A 350 8.73 -16.48 9.80
N GLY A 351 9.62 -17.48 9.64
CA GLY A 351 9.28 -18.85 9.20
C GLY A 351 9.95 -19.27 7.89
N GLU A 352 10.47 -18.32 7.10
CA GLU A 352 10.92 -18.57 5.73
C GLU A 352 12.44 -18.75 5.56
N LYS A 353 13.12 -19.33 6.57
CA LYS A 353 14.49 -19.82 6.35
C LYS A 353 14.56 -21.02 5.38
N GLY A 354 13.43 -21.47 4.82
CA GLY A 354 13.31 -22.59 3.89
C GLY A 354 13.07 -22.22 2.42
N ASP A 355 13.06 -20.94 2.04
CA ASP A 355 12.64 -20.50 0.70
C ASP A 355 13.81 -20.10 -0.23
N GLU A 356 15.03 -20.56 0.07
CA GLU A 356 16.24 -20.23 -0.70
C GLU A 356 16.07 -20.58 -2.18
N GLN A 357 15.46 -21.73 -2.50
CA GLN A 357 15.23 -22.14 -3.88
C GLN A 357 14.27 -21.21 -4.62
N ARG A 358 13.26 -20.66 -3.94
CA ARG A 358 12.34 -19.67 -4.52
C ARG A 358 13.08 -18.38 -4.82
N PHE A 359 13.91 -17.88 -3.91
CA PHE A 359 14.71 -16.67 -4.16
C PHE A 359 15.72 -16.88 -5.29
N LEU A 360 16.40 -18.03 -5.34
CA LEU A 360 17.29 -18.38 -6.45
C LEU A 360 16.54 -18.43 -7.79
N THR A 361 15.30 -18.90 -7.80
CA THR A 361 14.45 -18.92 -8.99
C THR A 361 13.98 -17.51 -9.36
N ALA A 362 13.48 -16.75 -8.39
CA ALA A 362 12.98 -15.39 -8.57
C ALA A 362 14.09 -14.45 -9.09
N PHE A 363 15.31 -14.61 -8.57
CA PHE A 363 16.50 -13.82 -8.94
C PHE A 363 17.45 -14.53 -9.91
N LYS A 364 16.98 -15.55 -10.62
CA LYS A 364 17.75 -16.19 -11.69
C LYS A 364 18.25 -15.13 -12.69
N ASP A 365 19.50 -15.28 -13.10
CA ASP A 365 20.21 -14.39 -14.04
C ASP A 365 20.40 -12.94 -13.55
N ILE A 366 20.21 -12.69 -12.26
CA ILE A 366 20.53 -11.41 -11.61
C ILE A 366 21.80 -11.59 -10.79
N PRO A 367 22.81 -10.71 -10.95
CA PRO A 367 24.04 -10.77 -10.18
C PRO A 367 23.76 -10.80 -8.67
N ARG A 368 24.45 -11.69 -7.94
CA ARG A 368 24.18 -11.96 -6.52
C ARG A 368 24.38 -10.71 -5.64
N GLU A 369 25.27 -9.81 -6.04
CA GLU A 369 25.55 -8.54 -5.38
C GLU A 369 24.41 -7.51 -5.49
N LYS A 370 23.43 -7.73 -6.38
CA LYS A 370 22.29 -6.84 -6.56
C LYS A 370 21.10 -7.18 -5.68
N TRP A 371 21.11 -8.30 -4.96
CA TRP A 371 19.97 -8.68 -4.15
C TRP A 371 20.39 -9.27 -2.81
N MET A 372 19.58 -9.05 -1.78
CA MET A 372 19.85 -9.57 -0.44
C MET A 372 18.54 -9.84 0.30
N ILE A 373 18.53 -10.97 1.02
CA ILE A 373 17.49 -11.27 2.00
C ILE A 373 17.99 -10.78 3.37
N PHE A 374 17.15 -10.06 4.10
CA PHE A 374 17.50 -9.53 5.42
C PHE A 374 16.44 -9.86 6.47
N THR A 375 16.83 -9.88 7.74
CA THR A 375 15.93 -10.15 8.88
C THR A 375 15.93 -9.00 9.87
N ASP A 376 17.10 -8.40 10.09
CA ASP A 376 17.29 -7.26 10.98
C ASP A 376 17.76 -6.06 10.14
N PRO A 377 16.93 -5.02 9.98
CA PRO A 377 17.28 -3.87 9.16
C PRO A 377 18.61 -3.20 9.54
N ILE A 378 18.89 -3.02 10.84
CA ILE A 378 20.06 -2.28 11.31
C ILE A 378 21.34 -3.08 11.09
N ARG A 379 21.28 -4.39 11.33
CA ARG A 379 22.44 -5.28 11.20
C ARG A 379 22.73 -5.64 9.74
N ASP A 380 21.70 -5.93 8.96
CA ASP A 380 21.85 -6.59 7.66
C ASP A 380 21.88 -5.59 6.49
N LEU A 381 21.10 -4.49 6.55
CA LEU A 381 21.04 -3.53 5.43
C LEU A 381 22.28 -2.62 5.39
N PRO A 382 22.79 -2.29 4.19
CA PRO A 382 23.94 -1.41 4.07
C PRO A 382 23.58 0.00 4.52
N LYS A 383 24.50 0.68 5.22
CA LYS A 383 24.35 2.11 5.56
C LYS A 383 24.49 3.03 4.34
N ASP A 384 25.23 2.57 3.33
CA ASP A 384 25.54 3.28 2.09
C ASP A 384 25.14 2.39 0.89
N LEU A 385 24.14 2.85 0.12
CA LEU A 385 23.58 2.13 -1.03
C LEU A 385 24.54 2.04 -2.23
N LEU A 386 25.56 2.90 -2.29
CA LEU A 386 26.44 3.03 -3.45
C LEU A 386 27.90 2.65 -3.13
N SER A 387 28.19 2.18 -1.93
CA SER A 387 29.49 1.62 -1.60
C SER A 387 29.80 0.40 -2.47
N LYS A 388 30.98 0.38 -3.14
CA LYS A 388 31.43 -0.80 -3.89
C LYS A 388 31.53 -1.98 -2.92
N PRO A 389 30.99 -3.16 -3.23
CA PRO A 389 31.19 -4.33 -2.38
C PRO A 389 32.68 -4.66 -2.32
N THR A 390 33.24 -4.70 -1.11
CA THR A 390 34.49 -5.43 -0.86
C THR A 390 34.16 -6.91 -1.01
N PRO A 391 34.81 -7.66 -1.91
CA PRO A 391 34.61 -9.09 -1.99
C PRO A 391 34.92 -9.72 -0.62
N VAL A 392 33.92 -10.33 0.02
CA VAL A 392 34.22 -11.30 1.07
C VAL A 392 34.89 -12.45 0.35
N ALA A 393 36.21 -12.57 0.52
CA ALA A 393 36.94 -13.73 0.04
C ALA A 393 36.29 -14.98 0.63
N SER A 394 35.59 -15.74 -0.21
CA SER A 394 35.31 -17.13 0.10
C SER A 394 36.66 -17.82 0.21
N LYS A 395 37.11 -18.10 1.44
CA LYS A 395 38.22 -19.03 1.63
C LYS A 395 37.78 -20.34 0.98
N PRO A 396 38.52 -20.87 -0.02
CA PRO A 396 38.25 -22.22 -0.48
C PRO A 396 38.64 -23.15 0.67
N THR A 397 37.65 -23.79 1.28
CA THR A 397 37.86 -25.01 2.08
C THR A 397 38.40 -26.07 1.13
N LYS A 398 39.74 -26.16 1.05
CA LYS A 398 40.43 -27.32 0.49
C LYS A 398 40.12 -28.51 1.40
N ASN A 399 39.05 -29.24 1.13
CA ASN A 399 38.96 -30.62 1.57
C ASN A 399 40.04 -31.41 0.82
N LYS A 400 41.19 -31.61 1.48
CA LYS A 400 42.14 -32.64 1.09
C LYS A 400 41.43 -33.99 1.22
N VAL A 401 41.01 -34.54 0.08
CA VAL A 401 40.77 -35.97 -0.04
C VAL A 401 42.12 -36.66 0.17
N GLN A 402 42.33 -37.26 1.35
CA GLN A 402 43.41 -38.20 1.57
C GLN A 402 43.12 -39.46 0.74
N SER A 403 43.80 -39.59 -0.39
CA SER A 403 43.95 -40.87 -1.09
C SER A 403 44.76 -41.81 -0.20
N LYS A 404 44.13 -42.84 0.38
CA LYS A 404 44.85 -43.98 0.95
C LYS A 404 45.52 -44.79 -0.18
N PRO A 405 46.76 -45.25 -0.02
CA PRO A 405 47.42 -46.06 -1.04
C PRO A 405 46.84 -47.47 -1.10
N LYS A 406 46.73 -48.00 -2.32
CA LYS A 406 46.42 -49.41 -2.62
C LYS A 406 47.50 -50.31 -2.00
N PRO A 407 47.15 -51.46 -1.39
CA PRO A 407 48.14 -52.48 -1.05
C PRO A 407 48.64 -53.14 -2.34
N LYS A 408 49.96 -53.25 -2.48
CA LYS A 408 50.63 -54.15 -3.43
C LYS A 408 51.40 -55.18 -2.61
N GLY A 409 51.27 -56.45 -3.00
CA GLY A 409 52.24 -57.52 -2.73
C GLY A 409 52.20 -58.07 -1.33
#